data_AF-K0TC32-F1
#
_entry.id   AF-K0TC32-F1
#
_cell.length_a   1.000
_cell.length_b   1.000
_cell.length_c   1.000
_cell.angle_alpha   90.00
_cell.angle_beta   90.00
_cell.angle_gamma   90.00
#
_symmetry.space_group_name_H-M   'P 1'
#
loop_
_entity.id
_entity.type
_entity.pdbx_description
1 polymer ?
#
loop_
_entity_poly.entity_id
_entity_poly.type
_entity_poly.pdbx_seq_one_letter_code
_entity_poly.pdbx_strand_id
1 'polypeptide(L)'
;MALRSVTVPSTVTKLGLCAFYDCSNLSEVIFLGDKRLLNQEFVDSGFRREGQGLLNQEAIKKMLFNGIGAFAFHACPLTVVKISISWAISERIERLLPECRVSVSNMILNLRHLDLKQDGNILACFPVIYTDPNDETEDETYEVLDTHLETARSLYQVLQLIAFHELKESSILIELALWKSTLDEGGDRACRVAIPGPAKSLLMEYCGFTGFLKPAF
;
A
#
# COMPACT_ATOMS: atom_id res chain seq x y z
N MET A 1 15.97 20.86 -21.32
CA MET A 1 15.27 20.54 -20.06
C MET A 1 14.41 19.33 -20.35
N ALA A 2 14.67 18.20 -19.71
CA ALA A 2 13.99 16.95 -20.05
C ALA A 2 13.20 16.46 -18.84
N LEU A 3 11.89 16.33 -19.00
CA LEU A 3 10.96 15.90 -17.96
C LEU A 3 11.21 14.41 -17.67
N ARG A 4 11.58 14.08 -16.42
CA ARG A 4 11.88 12.71 -16.00
C ARG A 4 10.72 12.03 -15.28
N SER A 5 9.90 12.82 -14.60
CA SER A 5 8.82 12.38 -13.72
C SER A 5 7.66 13.34 -13.81
N VAL A 6 6.45 12.81 -13.81
CA VAL A 6 5.21 13.60 -13.74
C VAL A 6 4.44 13.21 -12.49
N THR A 7 3.99 14.21 -11.73
CA THR A 7 3.10 14.00 -10.59
C THR A 7 1.68 14.45 -10.95
N VAL A 8 0.74 13.52 -10.90
CA VAL A 8 -0.68 13.73 -11.19
C VAL A 8 -1.45 13.78 -9.86
N PRO A 9 -2.10 14.91 -9.52
CA PRO A 9 -2.87 15.03 -8.29
C PRO A 9 -4.21 14.29 -8.37
N SER A 10 -4.82 13.98 -7.21
CA SER A 10 -6.08 13.22 -7.10
C SER A 10 -7.29 13.89 -7.75
N THR A 11 -7.22 15.20 -8.00
CA THR A 11 -8.27 15.96 -8.68
C THR A 11 -8.36 15.65 -10.18
N VAL A 12 -7.29 15.11 -10.78
CA VAL A 12 -7.27 14.71 -12.18
C VAL A 12 -8.02 13.39 -12.32
N THR A 13 -8.97 13.36 -13.25
CA THR A 13 -9.80 12.17 -13.50
C THR A 13 -9.48 11.50 -14.83
N LYS A 14 -8.89 12.25 -15.76
CA LYS A 14 -8.48 11.79 -17.09
C LYS A 14 -7.29 12.62 -17.57
N LEU A 15 -6.39 11.96 -18.29
CA LEU A 15 -5.34 12.65 -19.06
C LEU A 15 -5.86 12.98 -20.47
N GLY A 16 -5.38 14.10 -21.03
CA GLY A 16 -5.73 14.52 -22.38
C GLY A 16 -5.10 13.61 -23.45
N LEU A 17 -5.57 13.75 -24.69
CA LEU A 17 -4.97 13.09 -25.86
C LEU A 17 -3.49 13.44 -25.95
N CYS A 18 -2.63 12.43 -25.91
CA CYS A 18 -1.17 12.55 -26.03
C CYS A 18 -0.58 13.67 -25.14
N ALA A 19 -1.10 13.81 -23.91
CA ALA A 19 -0.77 14.92 -23.00
C ALA A 19 0.74 15.09 -22.75
N PHE A 20 1.51 14.01 -22.84
CA PHE A 20 2.96 14.00 -22.64
C PHE A 20 3.71 13.48 -23.88
N TYR A 21 3.16 13.67 -25.09
CA TYR A 21 3.77 13.19 -26.34
C TYR A 21 5.26 13.51 -26.44
N ASP A 22 6.06 12.51 -26.83
CA ASP A 22 7.50 12.63 -27.14
C ASP A 22 8.35 13.23 -26.00
N CYS A 23 7.92 13.00 -24.75
CA CYS A 23 8.76 13.29 -23.59
C CYS A 23 9.84 12.20 -23.46
N SER A 24 10.86 12.28 -24.30
CA SER A 24 11.96 11.29 -24.46
C SER A 24 12.76 10.91 -23.21
N ASN A 25 12.57 11.58 -22.08
CA ASN A 25 13.22 11.26 -20.81
C ASN A 25 12.23 10.90 -19.70
N LEU A 26 10.92 10.89 -19.98
CA LEU A 26 9.87 10.64 -19.00
C LEU A 26 9.75 9.14 -18.75
N SER A 27 10.33 8.70 -17.62
CA SER A 27 10.39 7.29 -17.26
C SER A 27 9.41 6.90 -16.16
N GLU A 28 8.92 7.86 -15.36
CA GLU A 28 7.99 7.59 -14.27
C GLU A 28 6.81 8.56 -14.23
N VAL A 29 5.65 8.05 -13.82
CA VAL A 29 4.47 8.84 -13.48
C VAL A 29 4.01 8.50 -12.06
N ILE A 30 3.63 9.51 -11.29
CA ILE A 30 3.23 9.38 -9.89
C ILE A 30 1.79 9.88 -9.75
N PHE A 31 0.87 9.00 -9.36
CA PHE A 31 -0.52 9.35 -9.05
C PHE A 31 -0.69 9.55 -7.54
N LEU A 32 -1.00 10.78 -7.12
CA LEU A 32 -1.24 11.12 -5.72
C LEU A 32 -2.71 10.92 -5.36
N GLY A 33 -2.98 10.05 -4.40
CA GLY A 33 -4.30 9.93 -3.77
C GLY A 33 -5.42 9.40 -4.66
N ASP A 34 -5.13 8.89 -5.87
CA ASP A 34 -6.16 8.30 -6.72
C ASP A 34 -6.43 6.84 -6.33
N LYS A 35 -7.26 6.67 -5.29
CA LYS A 35 -7.69 5.37 -4.79
C LYS A 35 -8.39 4.52 -5.86
N ARG A 36 -8.96 5.14 -6.91
CA ARG A 36 -9.72 4.45 -7.96
C ARG A 36 -8.84 3.57 -8.83
N LEU A 37 -7.53 3.88 -8.90
CA LEU A 37 -6.54 3.08 -9.62
C LEU A 37 -6.21 1.76 -8.90
N LEU A 38 -6.66 1.61 -7.66
CA LEU A 38 -6.46 0.43 -6.83
C LEU A 38 -7.76 -0.39 -6.73
N ASN A 39 -7.61 -1.67 -6.41
CA ASN A 39 -8.73 -2.58 -6.26
C ASN A 39 -9.68 -2.11 -5.13
N GLN A 40 -10.98 -2.14 -5.40
CA GLN A 40 -12.02 -1.68 -4.48
C GLN A 40 -11.99 -2.44 -3.14
N GLU A 41 -11.74 -3.75 -3.16
CA GLU A 41 -11.65 -4.53 -1.93
C GLU A 41 -10.50 -4.07 -1.03
N PHE A 42 -9.35 -3.70 -1.62
CA PHE A 42 -8.25 -3.09 -0.87
C PHE A 42 -8.64 -1.74 -0.29
N VAL A 43 -9.35 -0.91 -1.06
CA VAL A 43 -9.82 0.42 -0.64
C VAL A 43 -10.81 0.33 0.52
N ASP A 44 -11.77 -0.60 0.46
CA ASP A 44 -12.85 -0.69 1.43
C ASP A 44 -12.46 -1.45 2.69
N SER A 45 -11.70 -2.52 2.56
CA SER A 45 -11.49 -3.48 3.65
C SER A 45 -10.06 -3.54 4.19
N GLY A 46 -9.09 -2.89 3.52
CA GLY A 46 -7.66 -3.12 3.74
C GLY A 46 -7.26 -4.54 3.31
N PHE A 47 -5.98 -4.82 3.09
CA PHE A 47 -5.54 -6.18 2.75
C PHE A 47 -5.91 -7.16 3.87
N ARG A 48 -6.92 -8.00 3.64
CA ARG A 48 -7.34 -9.07 4.57
C ARG A 48 -6.97 -10.46 4.10
N ARG A 49 -6.51 -10.59 2.85
CA ARG A 49 -6.12 -11.86 2.23
C ARG A 49 -4.86 -11.69 1.38
N GLU A 50 -3.95 -12.65 1.52
CA GLU A 50 -2.78 -12.77 0.67
C GLU A 50 -3.21 -13.23 -0.75
N GLY A 51 -2.59 -12.69 -1.79
CA GLY A 51 -2.84 -13.09 -3.19
C GLY A 51 -3.92 -12.29 -3.92
N GLN A 52 -4.37 -11.17 -3.35
CA GLN A 52 -5.27 -10.25 -4.04
C GLN A 52 -4.50 -9.23 -4.91
N GLY A 53 -4.98 -9.01 -6.14
CA GLY A 53 -4.46 -7.99 -7.04
C GLY A 53 -4.71 -6.57 -6.51
N LEU A 54 -3.67 -5.74 -6.52
CA LEU A 54 -3.73 -4.37 -6.01
C LEU A 54 -4.30 -3.37 -7.03
N LEU A 55 -4.14 -3.64 -8.33
CA LEU A 55 -4.49 -2.72 -9.41
C LEU A 55 -5.95 -2.86 -9.87
N ASN A 56 -6.61 -1.74 -10.11
CA ASN A 56 -7.82 -1.68 -10.91
C ASN A 56 -7.46 -1.42 -12.38
N GLN A 57 -7.34 -2.51 -13.14
CA GLN A 57 -6.92 -2.47 -14.54
C GLN A 57 -7.84 -1.60 -15.41
N GLU A 58 -9.15 -1.59 -15.15
CA GLU A 58 -10.09 -0.76 -15.89
C GLU A 58 -9.88 0.74 -15.62
N ALA A 59 -9.68 1.12 -14.36
CA ALA A 59 -9.43 2.51 -13.99
C ALA A 59 -8.07 3.00 -14.50
N ILE A 60 -7.04 2.17 -14.45
CA ILE A 60 -5.72 2.48 -15.03
C ILE A 60 -5.82 2.70 -16.53
N LYS A 61 -6.49 1.79 -17.26
CA LYS A 61 -6.70 1.96 -18.70
C LYS A 61 -7.43 3.27 -19.00
N LYS A 62 -8.49 3.62 -18.26
CA LYS A 62 -9.23 4.88 -18.45
C LYS A 62 -8.42 6.14 -18.10
N MET A 63 -7.44 6.04 -17.22
CA MET A 63 -6.58 7.16 -16.83
C MET A 63 -5.47 7.38 -17.86
N LEU A 64 -4.87 6.30 -18.35
CA LEU A 64 -3.71 6.33 -19.26
C LEU A 64 -4.10 6.41 -20.75
N PHE A 65 -5.27 5.88 -21.11
CA PHE A 65 -5.78 5.89 -22.47
C PHE A 65 -7.05 6.75 -22.54
N ASN A 66 -7.19 7.48 -23.62
CA ASN A 66 -8.40 8.27 -23.85
C ASN A 66 -9.51 7.45 -24.53
N GLY A 67 -10.66 8.09 -24.79
CA GLY A 67 -11.83 7.43 -25.38
C GLY A 67 -11.68 6.96 -26.83
N ILE A 68 -10.55 7.26 -27.49
CA ILE A 68 -10.21 6.76 -28.84
C ILE A 68 -9.02 5.80 -28.81
N GLY A 69 -8.60 5.33 -27.63
CA GLY A 69 -7.51 4.37 -27.45
C GLY A 69 -6.10 4.96 -27.49
N ALA A 70 -5.95 6.28 -27.63
CA ALA A 70 -4.63 6.90 -27.67
C ALA A 70 -4.02 7.01 -26.26
N PHE A 71 -2.77 6.58 -26.15
CA PHE A 71 -2.00 6.59 -24.91
C PHE A 71 -1.48 8.00 -24.58
N ALA A 72 -1.70 8.45 -23.34
CA ALA A 72 -1.32 9.80 -22.90
C ALA A 72 0.21 10.04 -22.91
N PHE A 73 1.01 8.97 -22.85
CA PHE A 73 2.47 8.98 -22.81
C PHE A 73 3.09 8.35 -24.08
N HIS A 74 2.42 8.47 -25.22
CA HIS A 74 2.93 7.99 -26.49
C HIS A 74 4.34 8.54 -26.79
N ALA A 75 5.24 7.68 -27.29
CA ALA A 75 6.66 7.98 -27.50
C ALA A 75 7.44 8.43 -26.23
N CYS A 76 6.96 8.06 -25.04
CA CYS A 76 7.73 8.20 -23.79
C CYS A 76 8.34 6.87 -23.38
N PRO A 77 9.58 6.83 -22.84
CA PRO A 77 10.18 5.63 -22.30
C PRO A 77 9.65 5.34 -20.88
N LEU A 78 8.33 5.28 -20.71
CA LEU A 78 7.67 5.08 -19.42
C LEU A 78 7.90 3.64 -18.94
N THR A 79 8.57 3.48 -17.80
CA THR A 79 8.89 2.15 -17.25
C THR A 79 8.14 1.84 -15.97
N VAL A 80 7.68 2.87 -15.23
CA VAL A 80 7.04 2.68 -13.93
C VAL A 80 5.87 3.64 -13.73
N VAL A 81 4.74 3.09 -13.28
CA VAL A 81 3.62 3.85 -12.70
C VAL A 81 3.68 3.71 -11.19
N LYS A 82 3.72 4.84 -10.49
CA LYS A 82 3.72 4.90 -9.03
C LYS A 82 2.36 5.40 -8.53
N ILE A 83 1.77 4.73 -7.56
CA ILE A 83 0.49 5.11 -6.95
C ILE A 83 0.69 5.32 -5.46
N SER A 84 0.29 6.49 -4.96
CA SER A 84 0.36 6.81 -3.54
C SER A 84 -0.59 5.95 -2.72
N ILE A 85 -0.03 5.25 -1.73
CA ILE A 85 -0.75 4.42 -0.75
C ILE A 85 -0.66 4.99 0.67
N SER A 86 -0.10 6.20 0.85
CA SER A 86 0.03 6.90 2.13
C SER A 86 -1.25 6.88 2.97
N TRP A 87 -2.42 7.04 2.33
CA TRP A 87 -3.72 7.05 3.02
C TRP A 87 -4.01 5.74 3.80
N ALA A 88 -3.44 4.60 3.38
CA ALA A 88 -3.67 3.31 4.02
C ALA A 88 -2.67 3.00 5.14
N ILE A 89 -1.58 3.77 5.23
CA ILE A 89 -0.39 3.41 6.02
C ILE A 89 0.06 4.55 6.95
N SER A 90 0.16 5.78 6.46
CA SER A 90 0.83 6.88 7.16
C SER A 90 0.20 7.19 8.52
N GLU A 91 -1.13 7.35 8.60
CA GLU A 91 -1.82 7.61 9.87
C GLU A 91 -1.59 6.46 10.87
N ARG A 92 -1.61 5.20 10.39
CA ARG A 92 -1.39 4.05 11.25
C ARG A 92 0.03 4.04 11.81
N ILE A 93 1.04 4.35 11.00
CA ILE A 93 2.42 4.53 11.47
C ILE A 93 2.50 5.67 12.50
N GLU A 94 1.87 6.81 12.23
CA GLU A 94 1.89 7.97 13.14
C GLU A 94 1.26 7.71 14.50
N ARG A 95 0.41 6.68 14.64
CA ARG A 95 -0.19 6.28 15.92
C ARG A 95 0.71 5.37 16.76
N LEU A 96 1.68 4.69 16.14
CA LEU A 96 2.58 3.77 16.84
C LEU A 96 3.60 4.51 17.73
N LEU A 97 4.24 3.79 18.65
CA LEU A 97 5.39 4.29 19.40
C LEU A 97 6.59 4.58 18.46
N PRO A 98 7.48 5.54 18.81
CA PRO A 98 8.59 5.96 17.94
C PRO A 98 9.48 4.82 17.43
N GLU A 99 9.81 3.84 18.29
CA GLU A 99 10.63 2.69 17.92
C GLU A 99 9.96 1.82 16.83
N CYS A 100 8.65 1.62 16.96
CA CYS A 100 7.85 0.87 15.99
C CYS A 100 7.72 1.61 14.66
N ARG A 101 7.65 2.96 14.67
CA ARG A 101 7.66 3.78 13.44
C ARG A 101 8.94 3.58 12.63
N VAL A 102 10.08 3.57 13.32
CA VAL A 102 11.39 3.35 12.69
C VAL A 102 11.46 1.94 12.11
N SER A 103 10.98 0.93 12.85
CA SER A 103 10.89 -0.46 12.38
C SER A 103 10.09 -0.58 11.07
N VAL A 104 8.88 -0.01 11.03
CA VAL A 104 8.02 -0.05 9.83
C VAL A 104 8.63 0.73 8.67
N SER A 105 9.20 1.91 8.92
CA SER A 105 9.82 2.74 7.87
C SER A 105 11.04 2.04 7.26
N ASN A 106 11.88 1.41 8.09
CA ASN A 106 13.00 0.60 7.64
C ASN A 106 12.54 -0.61 6.83
N MET A 107 11.42 -1.23 7.19
CA MET A 107 10.85 -2.32 6.40
C MET A 107 10.43 -1.84 5.01
N ILE A 108 9.70 -0.72 4.92
CA ILE A 108 9.26 -0.14 3.63
C ILE A 108 10.46 0.13 2.73
N LEU A 109 11.55 0.70 3.25
CA LEU A 109 12.77 0.99 2.50
C LEU A 109 13.51 -0.26 1.97
N ASN A 110 13.30 -1.42 2.60
CA ASN A 110 13.94 -2.68 2.21
C ASN A 110 13.08 -3.56 1.31
N LEU A 111 11.79 -3.23 1.15
CA LEU A 111 10.89 -3.97 0.28
C LEU A 111 10.98 -3.49 -1.16
N ARG A 112 10.84 -4.43 -2.09
CA ARG A 112 10.77 -4.10 -3.52
C ARG A 112 9.40 -3.51 -3.83
N HIS A 113 9.33 -2.71 -4.90
CA HIS A 113 8.08 -2.14 -5.41
C HIS A 113 7.37 -1.17 -4.45
N LEU A 114 8.04 -0.71 -3.40
CA LEU A 114 7.57 0.35 -2.51
C LEU A 114 8.64 1.44 -2.41
N ASP A 115 8.24 2.70 -2.55
CA ASP A 115 9.11 3.87 -2.33
C ASP A 115 8.59 4.67 -1.13
N LEU A 116 9.49 5.05 -0.21
CA LEU A 116 9.23 6.07 0.81
C LEU A 116 9.92 7.38 0.40
N LYS A 117 9.13 8.40 0.07
CA LYS A 117 9.60 9.73 -0.34
C LYS A 117 9.95 10.58 0.89
N GLN A 118 10.77 11.61 0.68
CA GLN A 118 11.23 12.53 1.74
C GLN A 118 10.09 13.33 2.39
N ASP A 119 9.01 13.55 1.65
CA ASP A 119 7.78 14.22 2.13
C ASP A 119 6.87 13.28 2.95
N GLY A 120 7.29 12.04 3.18
CA GLY A 120 6.52 11.01 3.89
C GLY A 120 5.53 10.25 3.01
N ASN A 121 5.47 10.52 1.69
CA ASN A 121 4.61 9.76 0.80
C ASN A 121 5.14 8.35 0.57
N ILE A 122 4.26 7.36 0.68
CA ILE A 122 4.55 5.96 0.40
C ILE A 122 3.90 5.62 -0.94
N LEU A 123 4.70 5.17 -1.90
CA LEU A 123 4.26 4.86 -3.26
C LEU A 123 4.40 3.36 -3.54
N ALA A 124 3.36 2.77 -4.12
CA ALA A 124 3.42 1.45 -4.76
C ALA A 124 3.91 1.60 -6.21
N CYS A 125 4.89 0.81 -6.62
CA CYS A 125 5.59 0.94 -7.89
C CYS A 125 5.26 -0.24 -8.82
N PHE A 126 4.55 0.05 -9.91
CA PHE A 126 4.10 -0.95 -10.89
C PHE A 126 4.88 -0.80 -12.20
N PRO A 127 5.57 -1.85 -12.66
CA PRO A 127 6.21 -1.86 -13.97
C PRO A 127 5.22 -1.64 -15.11
N VAL A 128 5.66 -0.93 -16.14
CA VAL A 128 4.97 -0.77 -17.42
C VAL A 128 5.67 -1.65 -18.44
N ILE A 129 4.90 -2.50 -19.11
CA ILE A 129 5.37 -3.33 -20.22
C ILE A 129 4.89 -2.70 -21.51
N TYR A 130 5.83 -2.49 -22.43
CA TYR A 130 5.58 -2.12 -23.82
C TYR A 130 5.75 -3.37 -24.68
N THR A 131 4.73 -3.71 -25.45
CA THR A 131 4.82 -4.79 -26.44
C THR A 131 4.80 -4.16 -27.82
N ASP A 132 5.94 -4.24 -28.50
CA ASP A 132 6.09 -3.78 -29.88
C ASP A 132 5.34 -4.75 -30.81
N PRO A 133 4.43 -4.28 -31.68
CA PRO A 133 3.73 -5.18 -32.59
C PRO A 133 4.73 -5.81 -33.57
N ASN A 134 4.83 -7.14 -33.53
CA ASN A 134 5.66 -7.90 -34.46
C ASN A 134 5.07 -7.99 -35.89
N ASP A 135 3.86 -7.46 -36.12
CA ASP A 135 3.17 -7.45 -37.43
C ASP A 135 2.22 -6.25 -37.58
N GLU A 136 2.01 -5.78 -38.81
CA GLU A 136 1.29 -4.54 -39.21
C GLU A 136 -0.22 -4.49 -38.87
N THR A 137 -0.72 -5.31 -37.93
CA THR A 137 -2.15 -5.41 -37.58
C THR A 137 -2.48 -5.23 -36.11
N GLU A 138 -1.50 -5.07 -35.21
CA GLU A 138 -1.75 -4.83 -33.78
C GLU A 138 -1.29 -3.42 -33.39
N ASP A 139 -2.15 -2.67 -32.70
CA ASP A 139 -1.80 -1.36 -32.13
C ASP A 139 -0.78 -1.53 -30.98
N GLU A 140 0.11 -0.56 -30.78
CA GLU A 140 1.02 -0.54 -29.63
C GLU A 140 0.27 -0.77 -28.30
N THR A 141 0.67 -1.79 -27.53
CA THR A 141 0.02 -2.10 -26.24
C THR A 141 0.93 -1.75 -25.07
N TYR A 142 0.42 -0.86 -24.20
CA TYR A 142 1.03 -0.52 -22.91
C TYR A 142 0.22 -1.15 -21.78
N GLU A 143 0.86 -1.95 -20.94
CA GLU A 143 0.20 -2.60 -19.81
C GLU A 143 0.92 -2.29 -18.49
N VAL A 144 0.16 -1.96 -17.46
CA VAL A 144 0.67 -1.77 -16.09
C VAL A 144 0.34 -3.02 -15.30
N LEU A 145 1.36 -3.75 -14.86
CA LEU A 145 1.19 -5.04 -14.22
C LEU A 145 1.78 -5.06 -12.80
N ASP A 146 1.18 -5.89 -11.95
CA ASP A 146 1.78 -6.32 -10.69
C ASP A 146 2.21 -7.78 -10.86
N THR A 147 3.36 -7.98 -11.52
CA THR A 147 3.88 -9.31 -11.87
C THR A 147 4.01 -10.17 -10.62
N HIS A 148 3.41 -11.37 -10.67
CA HIS A 148 3.32 -12.28 -9.52
C HIS A 148 2.76 -11.67 -8.23
N LEU A 149 2.09 -10.51 -8.26
CA LEU A 149 1.58 -9.80 -7.09
C LEU A 149 2.68 -9.32 -6.11
N GLU A 150 3.89 -9.03 -6.61
CA GLU A 150 5.02 -8.63 -5.77
C GLU A 150 4.77 -7.32 -5.00
N THR A 151 4.11 -6.35 -5.63
CA THR A 151 3.76 -5.06 -5.02
C THR A 151 2.71 -5.28 -3.94
N ALA A 152 1.66 -6.04 -4.26
CA ALA A 152 0.61 -6.43 -3.31
C ALA A 152 1.19 -7.19 -2.10
N ARG A 153 2.11 -8.14 -2.30
CA ARG A 153 2.76 -8.88 -1.21
C ARG A 153 3.63 -7.98 -0.33
N SER A 154 4.41 -7.09 -0.93
CA SER A 154 5.24 -6.14 -0.18
C SER A 154 4.36 -5.24 0.71
N LEU A 155 3.27 -4.72 0.15
CA LEU A 155 2.30 -3.93 0.92
C LEU A 155 1.62 -4.76 2.01
N TYR A 156 1.23 -6.00 1.72
CA TYR A 156 0.64 -6.93 2.68
C TYR A 156 1.56 -7.11 3.90
N GLN A 157 2.86 -7.33 3.68
CA GLN A 157 3.85 -7.49 4.74
C GLN A 157 3.99 -6.23 5.62
N VAL A 158 3.98 -5.03 5.03
CA VAL A 158 3.99 -3.77 5.78
C VAL A 158 2.74 -3.65 6.65
N LEU A 159 1.56 -3.94 6.09
CA LEU A 159 0.29 -3.86 6.83
C LEU A 159 0.22 -4.88 7.97
N GLN A 160 0.79 -6.09 7.77
CA GLN A 160 0.91 -7.09 8.83
C GLN A 160 1.80 -6.59 9.98
N LEU A 161 2.96 -6.01 9.67
CA LEU A 161 3.85 -5.48 10.69
C LEU A 161 3.18 -4.34 11.48
N ILE A 162 2.47 -3.44 10.80
CA ILE A 162 1.71 -2.37 11.45
C ILE A 162 0.64 -2.95 12.39
N ALA A 163 -0.18 -3.88 11.91
CA ALA A 163 -1.23 -4.50 12.74
C ALA A 163 -0.65 -5.24 13.95
N PHE A 164 0.51 -5.90 13.78
CA PHE A 164 1.22 -6.53 14.89
C PHE A 164 1.60 -5.50 15.96
N HIS A 165 2.17 -4.36 15.56
CA HIS A 165 2.55 -3.30 16.50
C HIS A 165 1.32 -2.65 17.15
N GLU A 166 0.27 -2.36 16.39
CA GLU A 166 -1.00 -1.85 16.92
C GLU A 166 -1.57 -2.77 18.00
N LEU A 167 -1.59 -4.08 17.75
CA LEU A 167 -2.10 -5.07 18.71
C LEU A 167 -1.19 -5.19 19.94
N LYS A 168 0.13 -5.19 19.75
CA LYS A 168 1.11 -5.27 20.83
C LYS A 168 1.04 -4.06 21.76
N GLU A 169 0.93 -2.86 21.20
CA GLU A 169 0.79 -1.63 21.99
C GLU A 169 -0.55 -1.59 22.71
N SER A 170 -1.63 -2.01 22.04
CA SER A 170 -2.97 -2.11 22.65
C SER A 170 -3.00 -3.12 23.80
N SER A 171 -2.34 -4.27 23.68
CA SER A 171 -2.30 -5.27 24.76
C SER A 171 -1.60 -4.74 26.00
N ILE A 172 -0.54 -3.93 25.85
CA ILE A 172 0.14 -3.28 26.98
C ILE A 172 -0.81 -2.33 27.71
N LEU A 173 -1.61 -1.55 26.98
CA LEU A 173 -2.59 -0.65 27.57
C LEU A 173 -3.70 -1.40 28.32
N ILE A 174 -4.16 -2.52 27.76
CA ILE A 174 -5.16 -3.40 28.41
C ILE A 174 -4.58 -4.01 29.70
N GLU A 175 -3.37 -4.55 29.65
CA GLU A 175 -2.69 -5.10 30.83
C GLU A 175 -2.50 -4.04 31.92
N LEU A 176 -2.11 -2.82 31.54
CA LEU A 176 -1.97 -1.70 32.47
C LEU A 176 -3.31 -1.28 33.08
N ALA A 177 -4.38 -1.25 32.30
CA ALA A 177 -5.73 -0.92 32.79
C ALA A 177 -6.23 -1.96 33.79
N LEU A 178 -6.03 -3.25 33.50
CA LEU A 178 -6.36 -4.35 34.41
C LEU A 178 -5.56 -4.25 35.72
N TRP A 179 -4.25 -3.98 35.62
CA TRP A 179 -3.40 -3.79 36.80
C TRP A 179 -3.86 -2.62 37.67
N LYS A 180 -4.23 -1.48 37.06
CA LYS A 180 -4.76 -0.32 37.79
C LYS A 180 -6.08 -0.65 38.50
N SER A 181 -7.00 -1.36 37.85
CA SER A 181 -8.26 -1.79 38.46
C SER A 181 -8.05 -2.66 39.70
N THR A 182 -7.04 -3.53 39.70
CA THR A 182 -6.74 -4.39 40.86
C THR A 182 -6.15 -3.63 42.05
N LEU A 183 -5.44 -2.52 41.82
CA LEU A 183 -4.93 -1.67 42.88
C LEU A 183 -6.04 -0.89 43.58
N ASP A 184 -7.03 -0.42 42.82
CA ASP A 184 -8.19 0.29 43.37
C ASP A 184 -9.03 -0.64 44.28
N GLU A 185 -8.95 -1.97 44.10
CA GLU A 185 -9.59 -2.98 44.97
C GLU A 185 -8.75 -3.39 46.20
N GLY A 186 -7.60 -2.75 46.44
CA GLY A 186 -6.78 -2.98 47.65
C GLY A 186 -6.05 -4.33 47.71
N GLY A 187 -5.93 -5.04 46.60
CA GLY A 187 -5.29 -6.35 46.52
C GLY A 187 -3.80 -6.29 46.17
N ASP A 188 -2.94 -6.78 47.07
CA ASP A 188 -1.49 -6.96 46.89
C ASP A 188 -1.15 -8.12 45.95
N ARG A 189 -1.70 -8.14 44.73
CA ARG A 189 -1.42 -9.16 43.71
C ARG A 189 -0.84 -8.54 42.46
N ALA A 190 0.49 -8.48 42.41
CA ALA A 190 1.24 -8.16 41.19
C ALA A 190 0.99 -9.23 40.12
N CYS A 191 -0.01 -9.03 39.27
CA CYS A 191 -0.32 -9.95 38.19
C CYS A 191 0.60 -9.68 37.00
N ARG A 192 1.72 -10.41 36.91
CA ARG A 192 2.51 -10.55 35.67
C ARG A 192 1.99 -11.71 34.82
N VAL A 193 0.68 -11.90 34.73
CA VAL A 193 0.12 -12.99 33.94
C VAL A 193 -0.01 -12.51 32.50
N ALA A 194 0.88 -13.00 31.65
CA ALA A 194 0.78 -12.81 30.21
C ALA A 194 -0.58 -13.33 29.71
N ILE A 195 -1.21 -12.62 28.78
CA ILE A 195 -2.49 -13.02 28.19
C ILE A 195 -2.37 -14.46 27.63
N PRO A 196 -3.20 -15.42 28.07
CA PRO A 196 -3.16 -16.80 27.58
C PRO A 196 -3.40 -16.88 26.07
N GLY A 197 -2.79 -17.89 25.41
CA GLY A 197 -2.93 -18.11 23.96
C GLY A 197 -4.37 -18.06 23.43
N PRO A 198 -5.36 -18.75 24.07
CA PRO A 198 -6.76 -18.66 23.64
C PRO A 198 -7.35 -17.25 23.68
N ALA A 199 -6.98 -16.44 24.68
CA ALA A 199 -7.43 -15.06 24.80
C ALA A 199 -6.77 -14.16 23.73
N LYS A 200 -5.50 -14.41 23.38
CA LYS A 200 -4.84 -13.74 22.24
C LYS A 200 -5.58 -14.03 20.93
N SER A 201 -5.95 -15.30 20.68
CA SER A 201 -6.74 -15.67 19.49
C SER A 201 -8.09 -14.97 19.44
N LEU A 202 -8.82 -14.90 20.56
CA LEU A 202 -10.11 -14.20 20.65
C LEU A 202 -9.98 -12.68 20.44
N LEU A 203 -8.90 -12.06 20.95
CA LEU A 203 -8.63 -10.64 20.68
C LEU A 203 -8.33 -10.39 19.20
N MET A 204 -7.54 -11.26 18.57
CA MET A 204 -7.27 -11.17 17.13
C MET A 204 -8.56 -11.34 16.32
N GLU A 205 -9.46 -12.24 16.73
CA GLU A 205 -10.78 -12.42 16.10
C GLU A 205 -11.67 -11.20 16.28
N TYR A 206 -11.79 -10.68 17.50
CA TYR A 206 -12.58 -9.48 17.79
C TYR A 206 -12.09 -8.25 17.00
N CYS A 207 -10.77 -8.07 16.87
CA CYS A 207 -10.18 -6.99 16.09
C CYS A 207 -10.18 -7.24 14.56
N GLY A 208 -10.66 -8.41 14.10
CA GLY A 208 -10.73 -8.75 12.68
C GLY A 208 -9.37 -9.05 12.04
N PHE A 209 -8.38 -9.49 12.83
CA PHE A 209 -7.04 -9.89 12.39
C PHE A 209 -6.86 -11.41 12.21
N THR A 210 -7.93 -12.21 12.34
CA THR A 210 -7.90 -13.66 12.07
C THR A 210 -7.40 -13.96 10.66
N GLY A 211 -6.39 -14.83 10.54
CA GLY A 211 -5.76 -15.20 9.27
C GLY A 211 -4.80 -14.14 8.71
N PHE A 212 -4.91 -12.89 9.16
CA PHE A 212 -3.99 -11.80 8.83
C PHE A 212 -2.73 -11.83 9.71
N LEU A 213 -2.90 -12.11 11.00
CA LEU A 213 -1.83 -12.37 11.96
C LEU A 213 -1.94 -13.81 12.49
N LYS A 214 -0.81 -14.40 12.92
CA LYS A 214 -0.78 -15.73 13.56
C LYS A 214 -0.32 -15.62 15.03
N PRO A 215 -0.99 -16.30 15.98
CA PRO A 215 -0.54 -16.29 17.37
C PRO A 215 0.82 -16.99 17.49
N ALA A 216 1.74 -16.39 18.24
CA ALA A 216 2.91 -17.10 18.75
C ALA A 216 2.49 -17.81 20.04
N PHE A 217 2.45 -19.14 19.99
CA PHE A 217 2.20 -20.00 21.15
C PHE A 217 3.51 -20.35 21.86
#